data_AF-A0A958YCR0-F1
#
_entry.id   AF-A0A958YCR0-F1
#
_cell.length_a   1.000
_cell.length_b   1.000
_cell.length_c   1.000
_cell.angle_alpha   90.00
_cell.angle_beta   90.00
_cell.angle_gamma   90.00
#
_symmetry.space_group_name_H-M   'P 1'
#
loop_
_entity.id
_entity.type
_entity.pdbx_description
1 polymer ?
#
loop_
_entity_poly.entity_id
_entity_poly.type
_entity_poly.pdbx_seq_one_letter_code
_entity_poly.pdbx_strand_id
1 'polypeptide(L)'
;DLMTIRGLFEFTNYDPIPIDEVEPWTEIVKRFKTGAMSYGSISKEAHENLAVAMNRIGGKSNSGEGGEDEERFYKDSGGDWKNSAIKQVASGRFGVTSNYLANCSEIQIKIAQGAKPGEGGQLPGPKVNPAIAKTRNSTPYVGLISPPPHHDIYSIEDLSQLIYDLKSANRDAR
;
A
#
# COMPACT_ATOMS: atom_id res chain seq x y z
N ASP A 1 -8.83 -9.51 -30.10
CA ASP A 1 -8.27 -10.65 -29.33
C ASP A 1 -8.72 -10.63 -27.88
N LEU A 2 -9.35 -11.71 -27.43
CA LEU A 2 -9.75 -11.89 -26.03
C LEU A 2 -8.50 -12.25 -25.21
N MET A 3 -7.89 -11.27 -24.55
CA MET A 3 -6.59 -11.42 -23.87
C MET A 3 -6.69 -12.01 -22.44
N THR A 4 -7.89 -12.07 -21.84
CA THR A 4 -8.07 -12.53 -20.43
C THR A 4 -9.40 -13.28 -20.27
N ILE A 5 -9.49 -14.13 -19.23
CA ILE A 5 -10.70 -14.94 -18.93
C ILE A 5 -11.97 -14.09 -18.86
N ARG A 6 -11.91 -12.89 -18.25
CA ARG A 6 -13.07 -11.99 -18.17
C ARG A 6 -13.63 -11.56 -19.53
N GLY A 7 -12.83 -11.60 -20.60
CA GLY A 7 -13.28 -11.29 -21.95
C GLY A 7 -14.11 -12.42 -22.59
N LEU A 8 -14.14 -13.61 -21.98
CA LEU A 8 -14.98 -14.73 -22.41
C LEU A 8 -16.43 -14.60 -21.92
N PHE A 9 -16.71 -13.63 -21.04
CA PHE A 9 -18.02 -13.42 -20.45
C PHE A 9 -18.67 -12.14 -21.00
N GLU A 10 -19.99 -12.19 -21.15
CA GLU A 10 -20.83 -11.02 -21.39
C GLU A 10 -21.91 -10.95 -20.30
N PHE A 11 -22.32 -9.73 -19.97
CA PHE A 11 -23.53 -9.56 -19.17
C PHE A 11 -24.75 -9.84 -20.06
N THR A 12 -25.76 -10.52 -19.51
CA THR A 12 -27.01 -10.84 -20.21
C THR A 12 -28.20 -10.40 -19.34
N ASN A 13 -29.37 -10.18 -19.95
CA ASN A 13 -30.60 -9.76 -19.24
C ASN A 13 -30.48 -8.40 -18.53
N TYR A 14 -30.40 -7.33 -19.32
CA TYR A 14 -30.29 -5.96 -18.82
C TYR A 14 -31.67 -5.38 -18.43
N ASP A 15 -31.71 -4.63 -17.32
CA ASP A 15 -32.81 -3.75 -16.92
C ASP A 15 -32.26 -2.31 -16.80
N PRO A 16 -32.23 -1.54 -17.91
CA PRO A 16 -31.54 -0.27 -17.94
C PRO A 16 -32.29 0.80 -17.14
N ILE A 17 -31.54 1.54 -16.32
CA ILE A 17 -32.03 2.70 -15.56
C ILE A 17 -31.38 3.99 -16.07
N PRO A 18 -32.00 5.17 -15.84
CA PRO A 18 -31.35 6.45 -16.06
C PRO A 18 -30.02 6.56 -15.31
N ILE A 19 -29.00 7.18 -15.92
CA ILE A 19 -27.67 7.34 -15.31
C ILE A 19 -27.72 8.14 -13.99
N ASP A 20 -28.69 9.04 -13.86
CA ASP A 20 -28.89 9.84 -12.65
C ASP A 20 -29.41 9.02 -11.45
N GLU A 21 -29.91 7.80 -11.70
CA GLU A 21 -30.27 6.84 -10.65
C GLU A 21 -29.07 5.99 -10.20
N VAL A 22 -27.97 6.00 -10.97
CA VAL A 22 -26.73 5.33 -10.58
C VAL A 22 -26.03 6.16 -9.50
N GLU A 23 -25.42 5.48 -8.54
CA GLU A 23 -24.59 6.14 -7.54
C GLU A 23 -23.54 7.07 -8.18
N PRO A 24 -23.34 8.29 -7.63
CA PRO A 24 -22.42 9.24 -8.24
C PRO A 24 -20.97 8.75 -8.15
N TRP A 25 -20.15 9.18 -9.11
CA TRP A 25 -18.74 8.78 -9.19
C TRP A 25 -17.96 9.08 -7.89
N THR A 26 -18.37 10.12 -7.15
CA THR A 26 -17.79 10.52 -5.87
C THR A 26 -17.94 9.47 -4.78
N GLU A 27 -18.96 8.61 -4.85
CA GLU A 27 -19.11 7.46 -3.95
C GLU A 27 -18.39 6.22 -4.50
N ILE A 28 -18.41 6.01 -5.82
CA ILE A 28 -17.72 4.90 -6.48
C ILE A 28 -16.21 4.97 -6.22
N VAL A 29 -15.61 6.15 -6.36
CA VAL A 29 -14.15 6.33 -6.26
C VAL A 29 -13.60 6.01 -4.87
N LYS A 30 -14.43 6.07 -3.81
CA LYS A 30 -14.05 5.67 -2.45
C LYS A 30 -13.72 4.17 -2.34
N ARG A 31 -14.20 3.36 -3.30
CA ARG A 31 -13.87 1.93 -3.40
C ARG A 31 -12.53 1.70 -4.07
N PHE A 32 -11.97 2.71 -4.74
CA PHE A 32 -10.71 2.58 -5.47
C PHE A 32 -9.51 2.74 -4.55
N LYS A 33 -8.50 1.93 -4.83
CA LYS A 33 -7.21 1.94 -4.15
C LYS A 33 -6.11 1.99 -5.19
N THR A 34 -5.10 2.82 -4.98
CA THR A 34 -3.88 2.69 -5.81
C THR A 34 -3.14 1.42 -5.41
N GLY A 35 -2.41 0.83 -6.36
CA GLY A 35 -1.55 -0.31 -6.07
C GLY A 35 -0.51 0.01 -4.98
N ALA A 36 -0.10 -1.03 -4.24
CA ALA A 36 0.97 -0.97 -3.24
C ALA A 36 2.33 -0.92 -3.96
N MET A 37 2.84 0.27 -4.22
CA MET A 37 4.15 0.48 -4.85
C MET A 37 5.08 1.17 -3.86
N SER A 38 6.23 0.57 -3.59
CA SER A 38 7.14 1.08 -2.56
C SER A 38 7.81 2.41 -2.96
N TYR A 39 8.04 3.29 -1.98
CA TYR A 39 9.05 4.33 -2.14
C TYR A 39 10.42 3.65 -2.35
N GLY A 40 11.04 3.95 -3.50
CA GLY A 40 12.23 3.26 -4.01
C GLY A 40 11.94 2.44 -5.27
N SER A 41 10.79 1.75 -5.39
CA SER A 41 10.38 1.21 -6.69
C SER A 41 9.95 2.33 -7.64
N ILE A 42 9.20 3.29 -7.11
CA ILE A 42 8.83 4.55 -7.77
C ILE A 42 9.48 5.74 -7.05
N SER A 43 9.51 6.90 -7.71
CA SER A 43 10.10 8.12 -7.15
C SER A 43 9.27 8.69 -6.01
N LYS A 44 9.84 9.63 -5.23
CA LYS A 44 9.14 10.32 -4.14
C LYS A 44 7.94 11.09 -4.69
N GLU A 45 8.14 11.79 -5.81
CA GLU A 45 7.14 12.60 -6.49
C GLU A 45 5.96 11.75 -6.97
N ALA A 46 6.24 10.60 -7.60
CA ALA A 46 5.18 9.69 -8.04
C ALA A 46 4.41 9.11 -6.85
N HIS A 47 5.11 8.72 -5.79
CA HIS A 47 4.51 8.11 -4.60
C HIS A 47 3.63 9.10 -3.83
N GLU A 48 4.13 10.31 -3.59
CA GLU A 48 3.38 11.38 -2.92
C GLU A 48 2.20 11.87 -3.76
N ASN A 49 2.36 11.97 -5.09
CA ASN A 49 1.28 12.42 -5.97
C ASN A 49 0.10 11.44 -5.96
N LEU A 50 0.36 10.13 -5.91
CA LEU A 50 -0.71 9.13 -5.72
C LEU A 50 -1.43 9.31 -4.39
N ALA A 51 -0.70 9.59 -3.30
CA ALA A 51 -1.31 9.83 -2.00
C ALA A 51 -2.18 11.09 -1.98
N VAL A 52 -1.66 12.21 -2.49
CA VAL A 52 -2.41 13.46 -2.60
C VAL A 52 -3.66 13.27 -3.45
N ALA A 53 -3.55 12.64 -4.61
CA ALA A 53 -4.70 12.41 -5.50
C ALA A 53 -5.80 11.59 -4.81
N MET A 54 -5.45 10.48 -4.16
CA MET A 54 -6.44 9.63 -3.50
C MET A 54 -7.06 10.31 -2.28
N ASN A 55 -6.26 11.04 -1.50
CA ASN A 55 -6.77 11.79 -0.34
C ASN A 55 -7.74 12.91 -0.75
N ARG A 56 -7.50 13.58 -1.89
CA ARG A 56 -8.41 14.60 -2.42
C ARG A 56 -9.77 14.04 -2.87
N ILE A 57 -9.78 12.86 -3.48
CA ILE A 57 -11.00 12.25 -4.04
C ILE A 57 -11.70 11.29 -3.06
N GLY A 58 -11.16 11.12 -1.83
CA GLY A 58 -11.72 10.22 -0.82
C GLY A 58 -11.48 8.73 -1.06
N GLY A 59 -10.63 8.38 -2.03
CA GLY A 59 -10.13 7.02 -2.21
C GLY A 59 -8.96 6.72 -1.26
N LYS A 60 -8.24 5.62 -1.48
CA LYS A 60 -7.08 5.28 -0.64
C LYS A 60 -5.81 4.99 -1.45
N SER A 61 -4.70 5.54 -1.01
CA SER A 61 -3.37 5.15 -1.50
C SER A 61 -2.72 4.15 -0.55
N ASN A 62 -1.74 3.38 -1.05
CA ASN A 62 -1.02 2.38 -0.29
C ASN A 62 0.49 2.66 -0.32
N SER A 63 1.14 2.65 0.85
CA SER A 63 2.56 2.99 0.99
C SER A 63 3.50 2.04 0.23
N GLY A 64 3.07 0.81 -0.02
CA GLY A 64 3.98 -0.26 -0.41
C GLY A 64 4.93 -0.64 0.73
N GLU A 65 5.91 -1.49 0.40
CA GLU A 65 6.81 -2.17 1.34
C GLU A 65 8.00 -1.32 1.82
N GLY A 66 8.07 -0.05 1.41
CA GLY A 66 9.28 0.76 1.51
C GLY A 66 9.37 1.67 2.74
N GLY A 67 8.39 1.62 3.62
CA GLY A 67 8.18 2.63 4.65
C GLY A 67 7.61 3.94 4.08
N GLU A 68 7.43 4.92 4.96
CA GLU A 68 6.99 6.26 4.59
C GLU A 68 7.71 7.29 5.45
N ASP A 69 8.04 8.45 4.87
CA ASP A 69 8.65 9.56 5.61
C ASP A 69 7.62 10.19 6.57
N GLU A 70 8.03 10.48 7.80
CA GLU A 70 7.15 11.00 8.86
C GLU A 70 6.61 12.40 8.55
N GLU A 71 7.34 13.19 7.75
CA GLU A 71 6.88 14.51 7.31
C GLU A 71 5.55 14.41 6.55
N ARG A 72 5.25 13.26 5.92
CA ARG A 72 4.02 13.03 5.15
C ARG A 72 2.79 12.86 6.01
N PHE A 73 2.96 12.60 7.31
CA PHE A 73 1.84 12.35 8.22
C PHE A 73 1.05 13.63 8.53
N TYR A 74 1.66 14.79 8.27
CA TYR A 74 1.03 16.09 8.43
C TYR A 74 0.56 16.63 7.07
N LYS A 75 -0.55 17.38 7.10
CA LYS A 75 -0.98 18.15 5.92
C LYS A 75 -0.04 19.32 5.70
N ASP A 76 0.18 19.65 4.44
CA ASP A 76 0.91 20.88 4.12
C ASP A 76 0.02 22.13 4.30
N SER A 77 0.61 23.30 4.10
CA SER A 77 -0.08 24.59 4.22
C SER A 77 -1.22 24.77 3.19
N GLY A 78 -1.19 24.04 2.08
CA GLY A 78 -2.25 24.01 1.07
C GLY A 78 -3.38 23.04 1.41
N GLY A 79 -3.25 22.27 2.48
CA GLY A 79 -4.22 21.25 2.91
C GLY A 79 -4.05 19.91 2.21
N ASP A 80 -3.04 19.77 1.33
CA ASP A 80 -2.73 18.49 0.71
C ASP A 80 -2.12 17.54 1.74
N TRP A 81 -2.48 16.27 1.59
CA TRP A 81 -2.00 15.22 2.48
C TRP A 81 -1.26 14.17 1.69
N LYS A 82 0.03 14.02 1.98
CA LYS A 82 0.91 13.03 1.33
C LYS A 82 0.90 11.69 2.04
N ASN A 83 0.19 11.56 3.16
CA ASN A 83 0.09 10.34 3.93
C ASN A 83 -0.66 9.26 3.12
N SER A 84 -0.08 8.07 3.01
CA SER A 84 -0.84 6.93 2.45
C SER A 84 -1.84 6.40 3.47
N ALA A 85 -3.13 6.33 3.10
CA ALA A 85 -4.18 5.83 3.99
C ALA A 85 -3.99 4.36 4.37
N ILE A 86 -3.39 3.55 3.49
CA ILE A 86 -3.05 2.16 3.72
C ILE A 86 -1.54 2.04 3.92
N LYS A 87 -1.14 1.38 5.01
CA LYS A 87 0.26 1.06 5.32
C LYS A 87 0.51 -0.42 5.18
N GLN A 88 1.60 -0.80 4.55
CA GLN A 88 1.94 -2.19 4.29
C GLN A 88 2.97 -2.72 5.27
N VAL A 89 2.69 -3.89 5.83
CA VAL A 89 3.61 -4.68 6.63
C VAL A 89 4.00 -5.89 5.79
N ALA A 90 5.22 -5.87 5.25
CA ALA A 90 5.80 -6.94 4.44
C ALA A 90 6.98 -7.61 5.17
N SER A 91 7.46 -8.74 4.66
CA SER A 91 8.48 -9.58 5.31
C SER A 91 9.74 -8.84 5.77
N GLY A 92 10.22 -7.86 4.99
CA GLY A 92 11.41 -7.08 5.34
C GLY A 92 11.20 -6.03 6.45
N ARG A 93 9.95 -5.75 6.85
CA ARG A 93 9.58 -4.73 7.87
C ARG A 93 10.21 -3.35 7.66
N PHE A 94 10.58 -3.00 6.43
CA PHE A 94 11.22 -1.72 6.15
C PHE A 94 10.32 -0.55 6.51
N GLY A 95 10.83 0.35 7.36
CA GLY A 95 10.11 1.54 7.82
C GLY A 95 8.87 1.27 8.67
N VAL A 96 8.65 0.03 9.13
CA VAL A 96 7.55 -0.31 10.04
C VAL A 96 7.93 0.13 11.45
N THR A 97 7.33 1.21 11.92
CA THR A 97 7.50 1.77 13.27
C THR A 97 6.14 2.02 13.93
N SER A 98 6.10 2.24 15.23
CA SER A 98 4.84 2.60 15.92
C SER A 98 4.21 3.88 15.34
N ASN A 99 5.04 4.89 15.00
CA ASN A 99 4.57 6.12 14.37
C ASN A 99 3.97 5.85 12.99
N TYR A 100 4.61 4.99 12.19
CA TYR A 100 4.11 4.57 10.88
C TYR A 100 2.77 3.82 10.97
N LEU A 101 2.63 2.89 11.92
CA LEU A 101 1.39 2.12 12.11
C LEU A 101 0.24 2.99 12.66
N ALA A 102 0.54 3.96 13.51
CA ALA A 102 -0.45 4.89 14.05
C ALA A 102 -1.00 5.86 13.00
N ASN A 103 -0.23 6.20 11.96
CA ASN A 103 -0.60 7.19 10.94
C ASN A 103 -1.27 6.56 9.70
N CYS A 104 -2.27 5.72 9.92
CA CYS A 104 -3.03 5.10 8.84
C CYS A 104 -4.46 4.71 9.22
N SER A 105 -5.27 4.42 8.20
CA SER A 105 -6.65 3.95 8.37
C SER A 105 -6.82 2.46 8.05
N GLU A 106 -5.81 1.81 7.48
CA GLU A 106 -5.83 0.40 7.13
C GLU A 106 -4.40 -0.14 7.12
N ILE A 107 -4.19 -1.32 7.71
CA ILE A 107 -2.90 -2.01 7.68
C ILE A 107 -3.02 -3.24 6.79
N GLN A 108 -2.16 -3.33 5.77
CA GLN A 108 -2.09 -4.47 4.87
C GLN A 108 -0.90 -5.36 5.22
N ILE A 109 -1.17 -6.57 5.70
CA ILE A 109 -0.16 -7.64 5.76
C ILE A 109 0.06 -8.17 4.34
N LYS A 110 1.28 -8.04 3.81
CA LYS A 110 1.62 -8.49 2.46
C LYS A 110 2.21 -9.89 2.49
N ILE A 111 1.36 -10.89 2.29
CA ILE A 111 1.81 -12.29 2.17
C ILE A 111 2.58 -12.54 0.87
N ALA A 112 2.07 -12.04 -0.27
CA ALA A 112 2.65 -12.30 -1.58
C ALA A 112 2.25 -11.21 -2.60
N GLN A 113 2.79 -11.28 -3.82
CA GLN A 113 2.37 -10.46 -4.97
C GLN A 113 2.29 -11.30 -6.24
N GLY A 114 1.37 -10.96 -7.15
CA GLY A 114 1.13 -11.74 -8.37
C GLY A 114 2.33 -11.84 -9.32
N ALA A 115 3.21 -10.85 -9.35
CA ALA A 115 4.40 -10.87 -10.21
C ALA A 115 5.49 -11.88 -9.76
N LYS A 116 5.53 -12.22 -8.47
CA LYS A 116 6.51 -13.14 -7.87
C LYS A 116 5.96 -13.69 -6.55
N PRO A 117 5.04 -14.67 -6.59
CA PRO A 117 4.30 -15.08 -5.40
C PRO A 117 5.13 -15.84 -4.36
N GLY A 118 6.22 -16.50 -4.76
CA GLY A 118 7.09 -17.29 -3.87
C GLY A 118 8.31 -16.54 -3.33
N GLU A 119 8.40 -15.23 -3.53
CA GLU A 119 9.60 -14.43 -3.22
C GLU A 119 9.29 -13.12 -2.51
N GLY A 120 10.32 -12.53 -1.90
CA GLY A 120 10.25 -11.21 -1.29
C GLY A 120 10.41 -10.04 -2.27
N GLY A 121 10.16 -8.84 -1.75
CA GLY A 121 10.47 -7.58 -2.42
C GLY A 121 11.96 -7.48 -2.79
N GLN A 122 12.27 -6.79 -3.89
CA GLN A 122 13.64 -6.56 -4.34
C GLN A 122 13.79 -5.09 -4.70
N LEU A 123 14.82 -4.43 -4.16
CA LEU A 123 15.22 -3.08 -4.56
C LEU A 123 16.73 -3.08 -4.87
N PRO A 124 17.12 -2.83 -6.13
CA PRO A 124 18.54 -2.78 -6.51
C PRO A 124 19.31 -1.72 -5.72
N GLY A 125 20.55 -2.04 -5.33
CA GLY A 125 21.41 -1.17 -4.53
C GLY A 125 21.51 0.27 -5.05
N PRO A 126 21.73 0.52 -6.35
CA PRO A 126 21.80 1.88 -6.90
C PRO A 126 20.55 2.75 -6.65
N LYS A 127 19.38 2.14 -6.40
CA LYS A 127 18.15 2.87 -6.06
C LYS A 127 18.02 3.15 -4.56
N VAL A 128 18.80 2.50 -3.70
CA VAL A 128 18.80 2.65 -2.25
C VAL A 128 19.65 3.88 -1.88
N ASN A 129 19.22 5.05 -2.35
CA ASN A 129 19.90 6.32 -2.04
C ASN A 129 19.80 6.64 -0.53
N PRO A 130 20.54 7.65 0.00
CA PRO A 130 20.54 7.95 1.43
C PRO A 130 19.15 8.21 2.03
N ALA A 131 18.23 8.83 1.29
CA ALA A 131 16.87 9.08 1.75
C ALA A 131 16.07 7.76 1.88
N ILE A 132 16.11 6.89 0.87
CA ILE A 132 15.48 5.56 0.93
C ILE A 132 16.11 4.70 2.02
N ALA A 133 17.44 4.74 2.13
CA ALA A 133 18.17 4.02 3.17
C ALA A 133 17.72 4.45 4.57
N LYS A 134 17.57 5.76 4.80
CA LYS A 134 17.02 6.34 6.03
C LYS A 134 15.60 5.84 6.30
N THR A 135 14.68 5.97 5.34
CA THR A 135 13.27 5.53 5.51
C THR A 135 13.17 4.04 5.85
N ARG A 136 14.07 3.22 5.29
CA ARG A 136 14.07 1.76 5.49
C ARG A 136 14.94 1.30 6.66
N ASN A 137 15.64 2.20 7.34
CA ASN A 137 16.66 1.89 8.33
C ASN A 137 17.69 0.86 7.81
N SER A 138 18.23 1.13 6.62
CA SER A 138 19.14 0.25 5.89
C SER A 138 20.41 0.98 5.43
N THR A 139 21.34 0.28 4.81
CA THR A 139 22.61 0.85 4.35
C THR A 139 22.48 1.46 2.94
N PRO A 140 22.92 2.72 2.71
CA PRO A 140 22.91 3.32 1.39
C PRO A 140 23.66 2.48 0.35
N TYR A 141 23.09 2.40 -0.84
CA TYR A 141 23.62 1.72 -2.03
C TYR A 141 23.76 0.19 -1.93
N VAL A 142 23.29 -0.42 -0.85
CA VAL A 142 23.23 -1.88 -0.69
C VAL A 142 21.88 -2.38 -1.20
N GLY A 143 21.90 -3.43 -2.03
CA GLY A 143 20.67 -4.05 -2.54
C GLY A 143 19.82 -4.64 -1.41
N LEU A 144 18.51 -4.43 -1.47
CA LEU A 144 17.56 -4.95 -0.49
C LEU A 144 16.74 -6.07 -1.11
N ILE A 145 17.00 -7.29 -0.66
CA ILE A 145 16.19 -8.47 -0.98
C ILE A 145 15.49 -8.87 0.31
N SER A 146 14.17 -8.72 0.36
CA SER A 146 13.40 -9.13 1.53
C SER A 146 13.32 -10.66 1.59
N PRO A 147 13.26 -11.26 2.79
CA PRO A 147 12.97 -12.68 2.93
C PRO A 147 11.67 -13.05 2.21
N PRO A 148 11.56 -14.24 1.60
CA PRO A 148 10.28 -14.69 1.04
C PRO A 148 9.16 -14.79 2.10
N PRO A 149 9.36 -15.42 3.27
CA PRO A 149 8.32 -15.47 4.29
C PRO A 149 8.39 -14.27 5.24
N HIS A 150 7.26 -13.97 5.87
CA HIS A 150 7.25 -13.25 7.14
C HIS A 150 7.84 -14.16 8.23
N HIS A 151 8.91 -13.74 8.91
CA HIS A 151 9.55 -14.57 9.94
C HIS A 151 8.74 -14.73 11.23
N ASP A 152 7.62 -14.02 11.32
CA ASP A 152 6.61 -14.08 12.38
C ASP A 152 5.27 -14.66 11.86
N ILE A 153 5.26 -15.31 10.68
CA ILE A 153 4.09 -16.03 10.16
C ILE A 153 4.54 -17.37 9.57
N TYR A 154 4.42 -18.46 10.35
CA TYR A 154 4.67 -19.82 9.87
C TYR A 154 3.41 -20.68 9.82
N SER A 155 2.30 -20.15 10.33
CA SER A 155 1.01 -20.83 10.45
C SER A 155 -0.13 -19.81 10.41
N ILE A 156 -1.38 -20.29 10.40
CA ILE A 156 -2.56 -19.41 10.43
C ILE A 156 -2.71 -18.76 11.81
N GLU A 157 -2.26 -19.44 12.86
CA GLU A 157 -2.23 -18.96 14.23
C GLU A 157 -1.24 -17.79 14.38
N ASP A 158 -0.07 -17.88 13.74
CA ASP A 158 0.90 -16.79 13.73
C ASP A 158 0.38 -15.57 12.96
N LEU A 159 -0.34 -15.81 11.84
CA LEU A 159 -1.03 -14.72 11.13
C LEU A 159 -2.07 -14.05 12.05
N SER A 160 -2.82 -14.84 12.81
CA SER A 160 -3.76 -14.33 13.80
C SER A 160 -3.06 -13.49 14.87
N GLN A 161 -1.88 -13.91 15.34
CA GLN A 161 -1.08 -13.15 16.30
C GLN A 161 -0.62 -11.82 15.70
N LEU A 162 -0.10 -11.81 14.47
CA LEU A 162 0.30 -10.55 13.81
C LEU A 162 -0.89 -9.61 13.63
N ILE A 163 -2.08 -10.13 13.27
CA ILE A 163 -3.30 -9.32 13.21
C ILE A 163 -3.60 -8.70 14.58
N TYR A 164 -3.52 -9.47 15.66
CA TYR A 164 -3.71 -8.97 17.01
C TYR A 164 -2.71 -7.86 17.37
N ASP A 165 -1.44 -8.04 17.04
CA ASP A 165 -0.38 -7.07 17.33
C ASP A 165 -0.61 -5.75 16.57
N LEU A 166 -0.98 -5.83 15.29
CA LEU A 166 -1.26 -4.65 14.47
C LEU A 166 -2.49 -3.89 14.95
N LYS A 167 -3.55 -4.60 15.38
CA LYS A 167 -4.73 -4.00 16.01
C LYS A 167 -4.42 -3.39 17.37
N SER A 168 -3.46 -3.96 18.09
CA SER A 168 -2.99 -3.42 19.35
C SER A 168 -2.18 -2.13 19.14
N ALA A 169 -1.38 -2.06 18.07
CA ALA A 169 -0.62 -0.87 17.69
C ALA A 169 -1.51 0.27 17.17
N ASN A 170 -2.57 -0.05 16.43
CA ASN A 170 -3.57 0.91 15.95
C ASN A 170 -4.96 0.27 15.94
N ARG A 171 -5.78 0.64 16.93
CA ARG A 171 -7.14 0.10 17.12
C ARG A 171 -8.12 0.63 16.08
N ASP A 172 -7.85 1.80 15.50
CA ASP A 172 -8.73 2.48 14.56
C ASP A 172 -8.47 2.05 13.11
N ALA A 173 -7.27 1.54 12.82
CA ALA A 173 -6.95 1.02 11.50
C ALA A 173 -7.71 -0.28 11.20
N ARG A 174 -8.29 -0.36 10.00
CA ARG A 174 -8.88 -1.59 9.45
C ARG A 174 -7.84 -2.68 9.24
#